data_AF-A0A1F5BDI8-F1
#
_entry.id   AF-A0A1F5BDI8-F1
#
_cell.length_a   1.000
_cell.length_b   1.000
_cell.length_c   1.000
_cell.angle_alpha   90.00
_cell.angle_beta   90.00
_cell.angle_gamma   90.00
#
_symmetry.space_group_name_H-M   'P 1'
#
loop_
_entity.id
_entity.type
_entity.pdbx_description
1 polymer ?
#
loop_
_entity_poly.entity_id
_entity_poly.type
_entity_poly.pdbx_seq_one_letter_code
_entity_poly.pdbx_strand_id
1 'polypeptide(L)'
;MDFQEDLRHHLRSASLVGMTIIASLVIYLGFVEVLRAAYKPFRGFASIADIRPVRYAVFGAAAAVIVLIRILRPRLLRKGTGDDAKTVLPRLQRAALLTMVLGEVPGTLGLGWFLVSGYNIDFYVLAFASLLLVFMYFPRRAAWEEWLKG
;
A
#
# COMPACT_ATOMS: atom_id res chain seq x y z
N MET A 1 10.89 -14.60 28.22
CA MET A 1 10.18 -14.51 26.93
C MET A 1 11.22 -14.60 25.85
N ASP A 2 11.06 -15.55 24.93
CA ASP A 2 12.01 -15.81 23.85
C ASP A 2 11.87 -14.74 22.77
N PHE A 3 12.93 -13.97 22.53
CA PHE A 3 12.97 -12.90 21.52
C PHE A 3 12.58 -13.40 20.12
N GLN A 4 12.88 -14.65 19.81
CA GLN A 4 12.49 -15.29 18.54
C GLN A 4 10.97 -15.48 18.41
N GLU A 5 10.30 -15.71 19.54
CA GLU A 5 8.86 -15.92 19.60
C GLU A 5 8.11 -14.60 19.44
N ASP A 6 8.60 -13.53 20.08
CA ASP A 6 8.09 -12.16 19.92
C ASP A 6 8.27 -11.66 18.49
N LEU A 7 9.45 -11.86 17.88
CA LEU A 7 9.72 -11.49 16.49
C LEU A 7 8.76 -12.19 15.52
N ARG A 8 8.54 -13.49 15.74
CA ARG A 8 7.62 -14.30 14.95
C ARG A 8 6.18 -13.82 15.07
N HIS A 9 5.76 -13.42 16.27
CA HIS A 9 4.41 -12.90 16.52
C HIS A 9 4.17 -11.58 15.78
N HIS A 10 5.07 -10.61 15.95
CA HIS A 10 4.96 -9.28 15.31
C HIS A 10 5.01 -9.38 13.78
N LEU A 11 5.87 -10.26 13.26
CA LEU A 11 5.98 -10.46 11.82
C LEU A 11 4.75 -11.15 11.23
N ARG A 12 4.18 -12.16 11.91
CA ARG A 12 2.93 -12.79 11.47
C ARG A 12 1.81 -11.77 11.38
N SER A 13 1.63 -10.94 12.41
CA SER A 13 0.64 -9.87 12.40
C SER A 13 0.83 -8.91 11.22
N ALA A 14 2.06 -8.42 10.98
CA ALA A 14 2.33 -7.54 9.85
C ALA A 14 2.10 -8.23 8.49
N SER A 15 2.52 -9.50 8.35
CA SER A 15 2.34 -10.26 7.12
C SER A 15 0.86 -10.53 6.79
N LEU A 16 0.02 -10.75 7.82
CA LEU A 16 -1.42 -10.90 7.65
C LEU A 16 -2.04 -9.62 7.06
N VAL A 17 -1.65 -8.45 7.57
CA VAL A 17 -2.11 -7.17 7.00
C VAL A 17 -1.67 -7.00 5.55
N GLY A 18 -0.41 -7.32 5.24
CA GLY A 18 0.09 -7.29 3.86
C GLY A 18 -0.71 -8.21 2.94
N MET A 19 -1.06 -9.42 3.39
CA MET A 19 -1.92 -10.35 2.64
C MET A 19 -3.34 -9.83 2.46
N THR A 20 -3.92 -9.19 3.48
CA THR A 20 -5.24 -8.55 3.39
C THR A 20 -5.25 -7.44 2.34
N ILE A 21 -4.20 -6.63 2.27
CA ILE A 21 -4.06 -5.57 1.25
C ILE A 21 -3.90 -6.17 -0.16
N ILE A 22 -3.14 -7.25 -0.30
CA ILE A 22 -3.05 -7.94 -1.61
C ILE A 22 -4.43 -8.50 -2.01
N ALA A 23 -5.15 -9.09 -1.06
CA ALA A 23 -6.51 -9.59 -1.30
C ALA A 23 -7.49 -8.45 -1.67
N SER A 24 -7.40 -7.28 -1.03
CA SER A 24 -8.23 -6.12 -1.39
C SER A 24 -7.98 -5.66 -2.83
N LEU A 25 -6.71 -5.62 -3.27
CA LEU A 25 -6.35 -5.29 -4.66
C LEU A 25 -6.91 -6.30 -5.66
N VAL A 26 -6.90 -7.60 -5.33
CA VAL A 26 -7.53 -8.65 -6.17
C VAL A 26 -9.03 -8.44 -6.24
N ILE A 27 -9.68 -8.11 -5.13
CA ILE A 27 -11.11 -7.79 -5.08
C ILE A 27 -11.42 -6.56 -5.95
N TYR A 28 -10.59 -5.51 -5.90
CA TYR A 28 -10.76 -4.33 -6.76
C TYR A 28 -10.68 -4.70 -8.24
N LEU A 29 -9.70 -5.53 -8.63
CA LEU A 29 -9.58 -6.02 -10.01
C LEU A 29 -10.84 -6.78 -10.44
N GLY A 30 -11.29 -7.75 -9.63
CA GLY A 30 -12.51 -8.50 -9.90
C GLY A 30 -13.74 -7.60 -10.03
N PHE A 31 -13.87 -6.61 -9.15
CA PHE A 31 -14.97 -5.66 -9.19
C PHE A 31 -14.98 -4.81 -10.46
N VAL A 32 -13.82 -4.29 -10.88
CA VAL A 32 -13.66 -3.55 -12.14
C VAL A 32 -14.01 -4.43 -13.34
N GLU A 33 -13.54 -5.68 -13.38
CA GLU A 33 -13.87 -6.60 -14.48
C GLU A 33 -15.36 -6.93 -14.56
N VAL A 34 -16.02 -7.15 -13.42
CA VAL A 34 -17.46 -7.40 -13.37
C VAL A 34 -18.25 -6.20 -13.89
N LEU A 35 -17.90 -4.98 -13.46
CA LEU A 35 -18.55 -3.76 -13.95
C LEU A 35 -18.32 -3.57 -15.45
N ARG A 36 -17.09 -3.79 -15.93
CA ARG A 36 -16.77 -3.73 -17.35
C ARG A 36 -17.55 -4.78 -18.15
N ALA A 37 -17.77 -5.97 -17.61
CA ALA A 37 -18.53 -7.02 -18.28
C ALA A 37 -20.04 -6.70 -18.33
N ALA A 38 -20.60 -6.16 -17.24
CA ALA A 38 -22.03 -5.88 -17.11
C ALA A 38 -22.50 -4.63 -17.88
N TYR A 39 -21.68 -3.58 -17.96
CA TYR A 39 -22.11 -2.25 -18.45
C TYR A 39 -21.40 -1.80 -19.74
N LYS A 40 -21.02 -2.70 -20.67
CA LYS A 40 -20.23 -2.33 -21.87
C LYS A 40 -20.97 -1.32 -22.78
N PRO A 41 -20.35 -0.17 -23.14
CA PRO A 41 -19.10 0.41 -22.60
C PRO A 41 -19.35 1.19 -21.31
N PHE A 42 -18.63 0.86 -20.24
CA PHE A 42 -18.72 1.60 -18.98
C PHE A 42 -18.02 2.94 -19.13
N ARG A 43 -18.78 4.04 -19.08
CA ARG A 43 -18.28 5.42 -19.25
C ARG A 43 -18.02 6.15 -17.94
N GLY A 44 -18.05 5.43 -16.82
CA GLY A 44 -18.06 6.02 -15.48
C GLY A 44 -19.46 6.49 -15.06
N PHE A 45 -19.62 6.74 -13.77
CA PHE A 45 -20.87 7.22 -13.18
C PHE A 45 -21.01 8.75 -13.24
N ALA A 46 -19.93 9.49 -13.51
CA ALA A 46 -19.93 10.94 -13.50
C ALA A 46 -19.63 11.52 -14.89
N SER A 47 -20.43 12.51 -15.30
CA SER A 47 -20.16 13.30 -16.50
C SER A 47 -19.27 14.49 -16.14
N ILE A 48 -17.96 14.34 -16.27
CA ILE A 48 -16.99 15.42 -16.04
C ILE A 48 -16.63 16.10 -17.37
N ALA A 49 -16.81 17.42 -17.45
CA ALA A 49 -16.58 18.21 -18.66
C ALA A 49 -15.10 18.22 -19.12
N ASP A 50 -14.13 18.27 -18.19
CA ASP A 50 -12.70 18.04 -18.49
C ASP A 50 -12.09 17.05 -17.50
N ILE A 51 -11.75 15.87 -18.00
CA ILE A 51 -11.19 14.77 -17.20
C ILE A 51 -9.72 15.01 -16.83
N ARG A 52 -9.00 15.83 -17.60
CA ARG A 52 -7.53 15.98 -17.51
C ARG A 52 -7.07 16.50 -16.15
N PRO A 53 -7.62 17.60 -15.59
CA PRO A 53 -7.15 18.10 -14.29
C PRO A 53 -7.37 17.09 -13.17
N VAL A 54 -8.50 16.36 -13.19
CA VAL A 54 -8.80 15.35 -12.17
C VAL A 54 -7.86 14.16 -12.31
N ARG A 55 -7.58 13.72 -13.54
CA ARG A 55 -6.59 12.67 -13.81
C ARG A 55 -5.21 13.05 -13.26
N TYR A 56 -4.73 14.27 -13.53
CA TYR A 56 -3.45 14.73 -12.98
C TYR A 56 -3.46 14.84 -11.46
N ALA A 57 -4.59 15.24 -10.85
CA ALA A 57 -4.72 15.26 -9.40
C ALA A 57 -4.63 13.85 -8.80
N VAL A 58 -5.27 12.84 -9.42
CA VAL A 58 -5.21 11.43 -8.98
C VAL A 58 -3.79 10.89 -9.06
N PHE A 59 -3.12 11.06 -10.21
CA PHE A 59 -1.74 10.60 -10.38
C PHE A 59 -0.76 11.40 -9.51
N GLY A 60 -0.99 12.70 -9.33
CA GLY A 60 -0.23 13.55 -8.43
C GLY A 60 -0.38 13.12 -6.96
N ALA A 61 -1.58 12.75 -6.54
CA ALA A 61 -1.83 12.20 -5.20
C ALA A 61 -1.11 10.85 -5.00
N ALA A 62 -1.17 9.95 -5.99
CA ALA A 62 -0.44 8.69 -5.95
C ALA A 62 1.09 8.91 -5.87
N ALA A 63 1.63 9.85 -6.63
CA ALA A 63 3.04 10.22 -6.55
C ALA A 63 3.39 10.84 -5.18
N ALA A 64 2.53 11.70 -4.63
CA ALA A 64 2.71 12.28 -3.30
C ALA A 64 2.78 11.20 -2.21
N VAL A 65 1.99 10.13 -2.32
CA VAL A 65 2.05 8.98 -1.40
C VAL A 65 3.41 8.29 -1.46
N ILE A 66 3.98 8.09 -2.66
CA ILE A 66 5.32 7.49 -2.81
C ILE A 66 6.37 8.35 -2.11
N VAL A 67 6.32 9.67 -2.32
CA VAL A 67 7.22 10.63 -1.65
C VAL A 67 7.02 10.59 -0.13
N LEU A 68 5.77 10.54 0.33
CA LEU A 68 5.44 10.46 1.75
C LEU A 68 6.02 9.20 2.39
N ILE A 69 5.87 8.04 1.77
CA ILE A 69 6.47 6.78 2.25
C ILE A 69 8.00 6.92 2.32
N ARG A 70 8.62 7.52 1.31
CA ARG A 70 10.08 7.73 1.24
C ARG A 70 10.63 8.61 2.37
N ILE A 71 9.83 9.58 2.84
CA ILE A 71 10.16 10.49 3.94
C ILE A 71 9.83 9.86 5.31
N LEU A 72 8.66 9.22 5.44
CA LEU A 72 8.21 8.64 6.71
C LEU A 72 9.03 7.42 7.11
N ARG A 73 9.35 6.52 6.17
CA ARG A 73 10.07 5.28 6.48
C ARG A 73 11.37 5.49 7.27
N PRO A 74 12.33 6.34 6.85
CA PRO A 74 13.55 6.56 7.63
C PRO A 74 13.29 7.24 8.98
N ARG A 75 12.24 8.08 9.08
CA ARG A 75 11.85 8.71 10.35
C ARG A 75 11.26 7.71 11.34
N LEU A 76 10.42 6.80 10.85
CA LEU A 76 9.81 5.72 11.63
C LEU A 76 10.84 4.68 12.08
N LEU A 77 11.90 4.48 11.30
CA LEU A 77 12.99 3.55 11.58
C LEU A 77 14.20 4.21 12.27
N ARG A 78 14.12 5.47 12.70
CA ARG A 78 15.24 6.12 13.38
C ARG A 78 15.49 5.44 14.73
N LYS A 79 16.70 4.90 14.94
CA LYS A 79 17.12 4.33 16.23
C LYS A 79 17.33 5.47 17.24
N GLY A 80 16.76 5.33 18.44
CA GLY A 80 17.10 6.17 19.58
C GLY A 80 18.37 5.64 20.25
N THR A 81 19.21 6.53 20.75
CA THR A 81 20.37 6.14 21.57
C THR A 81 19.86 5.47 22.84
N GLY A 82 20.06 4.15 22.97
CA GLY A 82 19.61 3.35 24.13
C GLY A 82 18.31 2.56 23.94
N ASP A 83 17.83 2.36 22.71
CA ASP A 83 16.65 1.52 22.45
C ASP A 83 16.89 0.06 22.85
N ASP A 84 16.05 -0.45 23.77
CA ASP A 84 16.04 -1.85 24.19
C ASP A 84 15.29 -2.72 23.14
N ALA A 85 15.61 -4.00 23.05
CA ALA A 85 15.03 -4.91 22.06
C ALA A 85 13.49 -4.95 22.11
N LYS A 86 12.91 -4.67 23.28
CA LYS A 86 11.46 -4.61 23.54
C LYS A 86 10.77 -3.38 22.93
N THR A 87 11.46 -2.25 22.73
CA THR A 87 10.87 -1.05 22.11
C THR A 87 11.05 -1.02 20.59
N VAL A 88 11.99 -1.81 20.09
CA VAL A 88 12.37 -1.86 18.68
C VAL A 88 11.38 -2.67 17.83
N LEU A 89 10.97 -3.85 18.27
CA LEU A 89 10.05 -4.72 17.53
C LEU A 89 8.69 -4.05 17.23
N PRO A 90 8.01 -3.41 18.21
CA PRO A 90 6.77 -2.69 17.95
C PRO A 90 6.95 -1.53 16.97
N ARG A 91 8.12 -0.87 16.96
CA ARG A 91 8.42 0.23 16.03
C ARG A 91 8.60 -0.29 14.60
N LEU A 92 9.31 -1.39 14.40
CA LEU A 92 9.45 -2.07 13.11
C LEU A 92 8.09 -2.50 12.56
N GLN A 93 7.25 -3.10 13.41
CA GLN A 93 5.89 -3.49 13.03
C GLN A 93 5.06 -2.28 12.61
N ARG A 94 5.04 -1.20 13.41
CA ARG A 94 4.32 0.04 13.07
C ARG A 94 4.81 0.65 11.76
N ALA A 95 6.13 0.69 11.54
CA ALA A 95 6.69 1.19 10.30
C ALA A 95 6.26 0.35 9.09
N ALA A 96 6.34 -0.98 9.19
CA ALA A 96 5.89 -1.88 8.14
C ALA A 96 4.40 -1.69 7.83
N LEU A 97 3.55 -1.70 8.85
CA LEU A 97 2.10 -1.50 8.72
C LEU A 97 1.77 -0.16 8.04
N LEU A 98 2.34 0.95 8.52
CA LEU A 98 2.10 2.27 7.94
C LEU A 98 2.53 2.35 6.47
N THR A 99 3.71 1.81 6.14
CA THR A 99 4.19 1.83 4.75
C THR A 99 3.38 0.94 3.82
N MET A 100 2.87 -0.20 4.29
CA MET A 100 1.98 -1.07 3.50
C MET A 100 0.60 -0.44 3.29
N VAL A 101 -0.01 0.14 4.34
CA VAL A 101 -1.31 0.82 4.23
C VAL A 101 -1.21 2.03 3.30
N LEU A 102 -0.14 2.82 3.40
CA LEU A 102 0.11 3.89 2.44
C LEU A 102 0.34 3.33 1.02
N GLY A 103 0.98 2.17 0.91
CA GLY A 103 1.15 1.46 -0.35
C GLY A 103 -0.17 1.09 -1.04
N GLU A 104 -1.25 0.86 -0.29
CA GLU A 104 -2.57 0.55 -0.83
C GLU A 104 -3.21 1.73 -1.57
N VAL A 105 -2.97 2.96 -1.09
CA VAL A 105 -3.66 4.20 -1.49
C VAL A 105 -3.75 4.42 -3.01
N PRO A 106 -2.68 4.25 -3.81
CA PRO A 106 -2.78 4.37 -5.26
C PRO A 106 -3.84 3.45 -5.87
N GLY A 107 -3.96 2.22 -5.37
CA GLY A 107 -4.95 1.25 -5.84
C GLY A 107 -6.38 1.71 -5.57
N THR A 108 -6.65 2.23 -4.38
CA THR A 108 -7.96 2.80 -4.02
C THR A 108 -8.27 4.06 -4.85
N LEU A 109 -7.28 4.92 -5.07
CA LEU A 109 -7.42 6.11 -5.94
C LEU A 109 -7.73 5.70 -7.40
N GLY A 110 -7.05 4.68 -7.90
CA GLY A 110 -7.30 4.13 -9.22
C GLY A 110 -8.71 3.56 -9.35
N LEU A 111 -9.20 2.87 -8.32
CA LEU A 111 -10.57 2.34 -8.30
C LEU A 111 -11.59 3.48 -8.37
N GLY A 112 -11.44 4.50 -7.51
CA GLY A 112 -12.29 5.68 -7.55
C GLY A 112 -12.27 6.38 -8.89
N TRP A 113 -11.08 6.54 -9.48
CA TRP A 113 -10.93 7.14 -10.81
C TRP A 113 -11.61 6.35 -11.91
N PHE A 114 -11.51 5.01 -11.88
CA PHE A 114 -12.24 4.15 -12.81
C PHE A 114 -13.76 4.31 -12.67
N LEU A 115 -14.29 4.32 -11.45
CA LEU A 115 -15.73 4.48 -11.22
C LEU A 115 -16.26 5.82 -11.73
N VAL A 116 -15.45 6.88 -11.61
CA VAL A 116 -15.80 8.23 -12.07
C VAL A 116 -15.71 8.35 -13.59
N SER A 117 -14.64 7.85 -14.19
CA SER A 117 -14.24 8.20 -15.56
C SER A 117 -14.38 7.06 -16.59
N GLY A 118 -14.51 5.81 -16.12
CA GLY A 118 -14.52 4.62 -16.96
C GLY A 118 -13.15 4.21 -17.53
N TYR A 119 -12.06 4.92 -17.23
CA TYR A 119 -10.73 4.63 -17.78
C TYR A 119 -10.03 3.48 -17.06
N ASN A 120 -10.18 2.27 -17.61
CA ASN A 120 -9.62 1.04 -17.04
C ASN A 120 -8.08 1.06 -16.94
N ILE A 121 -7.40 1.63 -17.94
CA ILE A 121 -5.93 1.63 -18.04
C ILE A 121 -5.32 2.35 -16.84
N ASP A 122 -5.87 3.51 -16.46
CA ASP A 122 -5.39 4.29 -15.33
C ASP A 122 -5.55 3.52 -14.00
N PHE A 123 -6.65 2.77 -13.85
CA PHE A 123 -6.83 1.87 -12.70
C PHE A 123 -5.76 0.78 -12.65
N TYR A 124 -5.49 0.08 -13.75
CA TYR A 124 -4.47 -0.99 -13.74
C TYR A 124 -3.07 -0.45 -13.42
N VAL A 125 -2.71 0.72 -13.94
CA VAL A 125 -1.42 1.37 -13.64
C VAL A 125 -1.30 1.67 -12.14
N LEU A 126 -2.35 2.23 -11.55
CA LEU A 126 -2.36 2.60 -10.13
C LEU A 126 -2.47 1.39 -9.19
N ALA A 127 -3.24 0.37 -9.57
CA ALA A 127 -3.31 -0.91 -8.87
C ALA A 127 -1.97 -1.64 -8.89
N PHE A 128 -1.28 -1.63 -10.04
CA PHE A 128 0.06 -2.21 -10.17
C PHE A 128 1.09 -1.43 -9.33
N ALA A 129 1.04 -0.10 -9.33
CA ALA A 129 1.89 0.71 -8.46
C ALA A 129 1.66 0.39 -6.97
N SER A 130 0.40 0.24 -6.56
CA SER A 130 0.03 -0.17 -5.21
C SER A 130 0.58 -1.55 -4.85
N LEU A 131 0.39 -2.53 -5.73
CA LEU A 131 0.93 -3.88 -5.57
C LEU A 131 2.46 -3.88 -5.43
N LEU A 132 3.17 -3.09 -6.25
CA LEU A 132 4.62 -2.93 -6.17
C LEU A 132 5.06 -2.33 -4.84
N LEU A 133 4.37 -1.31 -4.34
CA LEU A 133 4.69 -0.71 -3.04
C LEU A 133 4.50 -1.71 -1.91
N VAL A 134 3.36 -2.41 -1.88
CA VAL A 134 3.08 -3.44 -0.88
C VAL A 134 4.12 -4.55 -0.93
N PHE A 135 4.50 -5.00 -2.12
CA PHE A 135 5.55 -6.00 -2.30
C PHE A 135 6.91 -5.52 -1.80
N MET A 136 7.31 -4.29 -2.15
CA MET A 136 8.60 -3.72 -1.76
C MET A 136 8.73 -3.55 -0.24
N TYR A 137 7.64 -3.17 0.43
CA TYR A 137 7.60 -2.93 1.87
C TYR A 137 7.08 -4.13 2.69
N PHE A 138 6.87 -5.28 2.05
CA PHE A 138 6.37 -6.46 2.72
C PHE A 138 7.33 -6.90 3.85
N PRO A 139 6.82 -7.21 5.06
CA PRO A 139 7.63 -7.58 6.21
C PRO A 139 8.33 -8.92 5.96
N ARG A 140 9.66 -8.88 5.83
CA ARG A 140 10.51 -10.06 5.61
C ARG A 140 11.38 -10.31 6.84
N ARG A 141 11.42 -11.56 7.32
CA ARG A 141 12.20 -11.96 8.51
C ARG A 141 13.66 -11.57 8.38
N ALA A 142 14.28 -11.93 7.25
CA ALA A 142 15.69 -11.65 6.99
C ALA A 142 16.02 -10.15 7.12
N ALA A 143 15.17 -9.28 6.57
CA ALA A 143 15.37 -7.83 6.65
C ALA A 143 15.23 -7.29 8.08
N TRP A 144 14.35 -7.88 8.90
CA TRP A 144 14.19 -7.46 10.30
C TRP A 144 15.35 -7.96 11.16
N GLU A 145 15.77 -9.21 10.98
CA GLU A 145 16.94 -9.77 11.67
C GLU A 145 18.23 -9.02 11.34
N GLU A 146 18.43 -8.65 10.07
CA GLU A 146 19.59 -7.86 9.64
C GLU A 146 19.60 -6.46 10.27
N TRP A 147 18.44 -5.79 10.29
CA TRP A 147 18.30 -4.47 10.92
C TRP A 147 18.52 -4.51 12.45
N LEU A 148 18.19 -5.64 13.09
CA LEU A 148 18.40 -5.87 14.53
C LEU A 148 19.85 -6.23 14.89
N LYS A 149 20.63 -6.76 13.93
CA LYS A 149 22.05 -7.12 14.11
C LYS A 149 23.01 -5.96 13.85
N GLY A 150 22.66 -5.03 12.94
CA GLY A 150 23.31 -3.72 12.80
C GLY A 150 22.70 -2.68 13.73
#